data_AF-A0A956BGX2-F1
#
_entry.id   AF-A0A956BGX2-F1
#
_cell.length_a   1.000
_cell.length_b   1.000
_cell.length_c   1.000
_cell.angle_alpha   90.00
_cell.angle_beta   90.00
_cell.angle_gamma   90.00
#
_symmetry.space_group_name_H-M   'P 1'
#
loop_
_entity.id
_entity.type
_entity.pdbx_description
1 polymer ?
#
loop_
_entity_poly.entity_id
_entity_poly.type
_entity_poly.pdbx_seq_one_letter_code
_entity_poly.pdbx_strand_id
1 'polypeptide(L)' 'MFRSLYTAASGMDAQQRNIDVMSNNIANVNTTGFRASRAEFQELMYQQVQ' A
#
# COMPACT_ATOMS: atom_id res chain seq x y z
N MET A 1 -17.15 -15.17 -5.03
CA MET A 1 -16.11 -15.60 -4.07
C MET A 1 -14.69 -15.37 -4.57
N PHE A 2 -14.33 -15.72 -5.83
CA PHE A 2 -12.97 -15.43 -6.34
C PHE A 2 -12.62 -13.94 -6.39
N ARG A 3 -13.56 -13.07 -6.82
CA ARG A 3 -13.32 -11.62 -6.88
C ARG A 3 -13.10 -10.99 -5.50
N SER A 4 -13.84 -11.44 -4.49
CA SER A 4 -13.69 -10.94 -3.10
C SER A 4 -12.37 -11.38 -2.47
N LEU A 5 -11.89 -12.60 -2.78
CA LEU A 5 -10.55 -13.06 -2.36
C LEU A 5 -9.45 -12.23 -3.01
N TYR A 6 -9.57 -11.91 -4.30
CA TYR A 6 -8.63 -11.03 -4.99
C TYR A 6 -8.62 -9.62 -4.41
N THR A 7 -9.78 -9.05 -4.11
CA THR A 7 -9.89 -7.73 -3.45
C THR A 7 -9.30 -7.76 -2.04
N ALA A 8 -9.53 -8.83 -1.27
CA ALA A 8 -8.94 -8.98 0.05
C ALA A 8 -7.41 -9.14 -0.03
N ALA A 9 -6.92 -9.93 -0.97
CA ALA A 9 -5.49 -10.13 -1.21
C ALA A 9 -4.79 -8.83 -1.64
N SER A 10 -5.38 -8.07 -2.57
CA SER A 10 -4.84 -6.77 -2.99
C SER A 10 -4.88 -5.74 -1.86
N GLY A 11 -5.93 -5.79 -1.02
CA GLY A 11 -6.00 -4.98 0.19
C GLY A 11 -4.91 -5.32 1.20
N MET A 12 -4.65 -6.61 1.44
CA MET A 12 -3.57 -7.04 2.33
C MET A 12 -2.19 -6.66 1.80
N ASP A 13 -1.93 -6.81 0.50
CA ASP A 13 -0.67 -6.39 -0.11
C ASP A 13 -0.46 -4.87 -0.01
N ALA A 14 -1.52 -4.08 -0.22
CA ALA A 14 -1.48 -2.64 0.00
C ALA A 14 -1.13 -2.29 1.46
N GLN A 15 -1.75 -2.97 2.43
CA GLN A 15 -1.44 -2.76 3.86
C GLN A 15 0.00 -3.14 4.19
N GLN A 16 0.49 -4.28 3.68
CA GLN A 16 1.88 -4.69 3.87
C GLN A 16 2.85 -3.63 3.35
N ARG A 17 2.60 -3.12 2.13
CA ARG A 17 3.43 -2.08 1.51
C ARG A 17 3.44 -0.78 2.30
N ASN A 18 2.30 -0.42 2.90
CA ASN A 18 2.20 0.74 3.78
C ASN A 18 3.05 0.56 5.05
N ILE A 19 2.98 -0.63 5.67
CA ILE A 19 3.77 -0.97 6.85
C ILE A 19 5.28 -0.94 6.52
N ASP A 20 5.68 -1.42 5.35
CA ASP A 20 7.09 -1.41 4.92
C ASP A 20 7.62 0.02 4.76
N VAL A 21 6.84 0.90 4.11
CA VAL A 21 7.19 2.32 3.97
C VAL A 21 7.25 3.02 5.32
N MET A 22 6.29 2.76 6.21
CA MET A 22 6.28 3.32 7.55
C MET A 22 7.47 2.84 8.37
N SER A 23 7.80 1.55 8.29
CA SER A 23 8.95 0.95 8.96
C SER A 23 10.26 1.55 8.46
N ASN A 24 10.38 1.77 7.15
CA ASN A 24 11.55 2.43 6.57
C ASN A 24 11.70 3.88 7.05
N ASN A 25 10.59 4.62 7.13
CA ASN A 25 10.60 5.99 7.63
C ASN A 25 11.00 6.06 9.11
N ILE A 26 10.47 5.15 9.95
CA ILE A 26 10.81 5.09 11.37
C ILE A 26 12.27 4.71 11.55
N ALA A 27 12.77 3.73 10.79
CA ALA A 27 14.16 3.29 10.87
C ALA A 27 15.14 4.41 10.51
N ASN A 28 14.76 5.33 9.61
CA ASN A 28 15.61 6.42 9.14
C ASN A 28 15.25 7.80 9.72
N VAL A 29 14.39 7.88 10.74
CA VAL A 29 13.93 9.15 11.30
C VAL A 29 15.06 10.01 11.88
N ASN A 30 16.13 9.37 12.36
CA ASN A 30 17.30 10.05 12.94
C ASN A 30 18.43 10.27 11.92
N THR A 31 18.24 9.87 10.66
CA THR A 31 19.26 10.00 9.61
C THR A 31 19.20 11.43 9.03
N THR A 32 20.29 12.18 9.16
CA THR A 32 20.38 13.56 8.66
C THR A 32 20.21 13.61 7.14
N GLY A 33 19.23 14.40 6.67
CA GLY A 33 18.91 14.54 5.25
C GLY A 33 17.90 13.51 4.70
N PHE A 34 17.39 12.60 5.54
CA PHE A 34 16.34 11.65 5.13
C PHE A 34 15.01 12.36 4.83
N ARG A 35 14.34 11.94 3.76
CA ARG A 35 13.00 12.42 3.37
C ARG A 35 12.00 11.29 3.55
N ALA A 36 10.98 11.54 4.37
CA ALA A 36 9.91 10.59 4.59
C ALA A 36 9.16 10.31 3.27
N SER A 37 8.90 9.03 3.02
CA SER A 37 8.12 8.55 1.87
C SER A 37 6.71 8.19 2.30
N ARG A 38 5.72 8.27 1.41
CA ARG A 38 4.32 7.92 1.71
C ARG A 38 3.76 7.07 0.59
N ALA A 39 3.17 5.92 0.95
CA ALA A 39 2.42 5.12 0.01
C ALA A 39 1.02 5.72 -0.16
N GLU A 40 0.65 6.02 -1.40
CA GLU A 40 -0.69 6.45 -1.79
C GLU A 40 -1.32 5.34 -2.65
N PHE A 41 -2.58 5.01 -2.38
CA PHE A 41 -3.29 3.93 -3.05
C PHE A 41 -4.42 4.49 -3.89
N GLN A 42 -4.61 3.93 -5.08
CA GLN A 42 -5.67 4.33 -6.02
C GLN A 42 -6.49 3.11 -6.41
N GLU A 43 -7.76 3.36 -6.72
CA GLU A 43 -8.67 2.32 -7.18
C GLU A 43 -8.32 1.86 -8.60
N LEU A 44 -8.63 0.61 -8.87
CA LEU A 44 -8.49 0.00 -10.19
C LEU A 44 -9.72 0.36 -11.06
N MET A 45 -9.55 0.30 -12.38
CA MET A 45 -10.61 0.64 -13.35
C MET A 45 -11.86 -0.24 -13.14
N TYR A 46 -13.03 0.38 -13.14
CA TYR A 46 -14.31 -0.32 -12.97
C TYR A 46 -14.64 -1.19 -14.19
N GLN A 47 -14.88 -2.48 -13.98
CA GLN A 47 -15.41 -3.36 -15.02
C GLN A 47 -16.94 -3.21 -15.09
N GLN A 48 -17.43 -2.53 -16.14
CA GLN A 48 -18.86 -2.54 -16.47
C GLN A 48 -19.22 -3.91 -17.05
N VAL A 49 -19.94 -4.72 -16.29
CA VAL A 49 -20.58 -5.94 -16.81
C VAL A 49 -21.90 -5.50 -17.42
N GLN A 50 -22.02 -5.65 -18.73
CA GLN A 50 -23.22 -5.33 -19.50
C GLN A 50 -24.21 -6.50 -19.48
#